data_AF-A0AAV7QU89-F1
#
_entry.id   AF-A0AAV7QU89-F1
#
_cell.length_a   1.000
_cell.length_b   1.000
_cell.length_c   1.000
_cell.angle_alpha   90.00
_cell.angle_beta   90.00
_cell.angle_gamma   90.00
#
_symmetry.space_group_name_H-M   'P 1'
#
loop_
_entity.id
_entity.type
_entity.pdbx_description
1 polymer ?
#
loop_
_entity_poly.entity_id
_entity_poly.type
_entity_poly.pdbx_seq_one_letter_code
_entity_poly.pdbx_strand_id
1 'polypeptide(L)'
;FPESLKTREKLIEYATLIIFNASAQHAAVNFGQYDLCAWIPNSPSTMRRPPPTKKGFVTKKYIMDSLPDRAQSCWHLGAVWALTQFQDN
;
A
#
# COMPACT_ATOMS: atom_id res chain seq x y z
N PHE A 1 -20.68 -7.30 -11.27
CA PHE A 1 -21.00 -8.69 -10.87
C PHE A 1 -22.04 -9.22 -11.83
N PRO A 2 -21.89 -10.46 -12.33
CA PRO A 2 -22.88 -11.05 -13.23
C PRO A 2 -24.19 -11.33 -12.47
N GLU A 3 -25.34 -11.01 -13.08
CA GLU A 3 -26.65 -11.31 -12.49
C GLU A 3 -26.96 -12.82 -12.45
N SER A 4 -26.41 -13.57 -13.41
CA SER A 4 -26.42 -15.04 -13.37
C SER A 4 -25.29 -15.63 -14.22
N LEU A 5 -24.85 -16.84 -13.86
CA LEU A 5 -23.82 -17.59 -14.58
C LEU A 5 -24.50 -18.76 -15.31
N LYS A 6 -24.60 -18.67 -16.64
CA LYS A 6 -25.36 -19.63 -17.46
C LYS A 6 -24.49 -20.72 -18.10
N THR A 7 -23.17 -20.60 -18.02
CA THR A 7 -22.23 -21.58 -18.58
C THR A 7 -21.18 -21.99 -17.56
N ARG A 8 -20.65 -23.21 -17.72
CA ARG A 8 -19.60 -23.73 -16.85
C ARG A 8 -18.32 -22.91 -16.98
N GLU A 9 -18.02 -22.44 -18.17
CA GLU A 9 -16.83 -21.63 -18.47
C GLU A 9 -16.89 -20.31 -17.69
N LYS A 10 -18.07 -19.67 -17.64
CA LYS A 10 -18.28 -18.44 -16.86
C LYS A 10 -18.23 -18.71 -15.35
N LEU A 11 -18.72 -19.86 -14.90
CA LEU A 11 -18.58 -20.27 -13.50
C LEU A 11 -17.11 -20.48 -13.11
N ILE A 12 -16.32 -21.16 -13.94
CA ILE A 12 -14.89 -21.38 -13.71
C ILE A 12 -14.14 -20.06 -13.65
N GLU A 13 -14.36 -19.18 -14.63
CA GLU A 13 -13.75 -17.85 -14.67
C GLU A 13 -14.05 -17.08 -13.37
N TYR A 14 -15.31 -17.07 -12.96
CA TYR A 14 -15.75 -16.33 -11.79
C TYR A 14 -15.20 -16.88 -10.47
N ALA A 15 -15.21 -18.22 -10.30
CA ALA A 15 -14.60 -18.86 -9.15
C ALA A 15 -13.08 -18.63 -9.10
N THR A 16 -12.42 -18.64 -10.25
CA THR A 16 -10.99 -18.34 -10.37
C THR A 16 -10.70 -16.92 -9.91
N LEU A 17 -11.50 -15.92 -10.31
CA LEU A 17 -11.34 -14.54 -9.86
C LEU A 17 -11.46 -14.42 -8.35
N ILE A 18 -12.43 -15.09 -7.73
CA ILE A 18 -12.62 -15.07 -6.27
C ILE A 18 -11.40 -15.67 -5.57
N ILE A 19 -11.00 -16.89 -5.96
CA ILE A 19 -9.90 -17.61 -5.33
C ILE A 19 -8.58 -16.84 -5.50
N PHE A 20 -8.29 -16.39 -6.73
CA PHE A 20 -7.08 -15.65 -7.03
C PHE A 20 -7.02 -14.31 -6.27
N ASN A 21 -8.12 -13.56 -6.23
CA ASN A 21 -8.15 -12.28 -5.52
C ASN A 21 -7.97 -12.44 -4.00
N ALA A 22 -8.63 -13.45 -3.41
CA ALA A 22 -8.54 -13.73 -1.99
C ALA A 22 -7.17 -14.29 -1.55
N SER A 23 -6.37 -14.80 -2.49
CA SER A 23 -5.08 -15.43 -2.20
C SER A 23 -3.91 -14.69 -2.87
N ALA A 24 -3.59 -15.04 -4.12
CA ALA A 24 -2.42 -14.57 -4.84
C ALA A 24 -2.39 -13.04 -4.97
N GLN A 25 -3.51 -12.40 -5.34
CA GLN A 25 -3.56 -10.95 -5.46
C GLN A 25 -3.37 -10.27 -4.10
N HIS A 26 -4.10 -10.70 -3.07
CA HIS A 26 -3.96 -10.16 -1.72
C HIS A 26 -2.50 -10.28 -1.25
N ALA A 27 -1.89 -11.46 -1.41
CA ALA A 27 -0.50 -11.67 -1.02
C ALA A 27 0.47 -10.74 -1.75
N ALA A 28 0.31 -10.59 -3.07
CA ALA A 28 1.18 -9.78 -3.91
C ALA A 28 1.16 -8.28 -3.53
N VAL A 29 0.01 -7.75 -3.10
CA VAL A 29 -0.11 -6.32 -2.75
C VAL A 29 0.04 -6.04 -1.25
N ASN A 30 -0.05 -7.06 -0.40
CA ASN A 30 -0.02 -6.91 1.04
C ASN A 30 1.37 -7.18 1.64
N PHE A 31 1.95 -8.36 1.42
CA PHE A 31 3.11 -8.81 2.20
C PHE A 31 4.40 -8.06 1.89
N GLY A 32 4.46 -7.28 0.79
CA GLY A 32 5.58 -6.41 0.47
C GLY A 32 5.52 -5.01 1.10
N GLN A 33 4.47 -4.67 1.87
CA GLN A 33 4.30 -3.31 2.38
C GLN A 33 5.46 -2.87 3.29
N TYR A 34 5.96 -3.73 4.17
CA TYR A 34 7.05 -3.36 5.07
C TYR A 34 8.36 -3.16 4.29
N ASP A 35 8.70 -4.09 3.40
CA ASP A 35 9.93 -4.02 2.60
C ASP A 35 10.01 -2.74 1.75
N LEU A 36 8.89 -2.31 1.17
CA LEU A 36 8.85 -1.15 0.29
C LEU A 36 8.50 0.16 1.01
N CYS A 37 7.70 0.12 2.06
CA CYS A 37 7.16 1.32 2.71
C CYS A 37 7.74 1.60 4.10
N ALA A 38 8.62 0.75 4.65
CA ALA A 38 9.29 1.04 5.92
C ALA A 38 10.27 2.22 5.82
N TRP A 39 10.90 2.42 4.67
CA TRP A 39 11.66 3.64 4.42
C TRP A 39 10.71 4.78 4.05
N ILE A 40 10.29 5.57 5.05
CA ILE A 40 9.27 6.63 4.90
C ILE A 40 9.49 7.56 3.70
N PRO A 41 10.72 8.03 3.37
CA PRO A 41 10.92 8.86 2.20
C PRO A 41 10.58 8.18 0.86
N ASN A 42 10.59 6.85 0.78
CA ASN A 42 10.18 6.11 -0.42
C ASN A 42 8.65 6.07 -0.59
N SER A 43 7.90 5.97 0.51
CA SER A 43 6.44 5.85 0.50
C SER A 43 5.81 6.62 1.67
N PRO A 44 5.80 7.96 1.62
CA PRO A 44 5.25 8.77 2.69
C PRO A 44 3.73 8.68 2.71
N SER A 45 3.14 8.36 3.87
CA SER A 45 1.68 8.29 4.05
C SER A 45 0.98 9.63 3.94
N THR A 46 1.71 10.74 4.09
CA THR A 46 1.18 12.10 3.99
C THR A 46 2.28 13.11 3.63
N MET A 47 1.85 14.28 3.18
CA MET A 47 2.72 15.43 2.92
C MET A 47 2.18 16.65 3.68
N ARG A 48 3.03 17.28 4.50
CA ARG A 48 2.68 18.42 5.38
C ARG A 48 2.85 19.79 4.71
N ARG A 49 3.29 19.83 3.45
CA ARG A 49 3.41 21.04 2.64
C ARG A 49 2.78 20.83 1.25
N PRO A 50 2.27 21.89 0.61
CA PRO A 50 1.78 21.79 -0.77
C PRO A 50 2.92 21.47 -1.74
N PRO A 51 2.61 20.93 -2.94
CA PRO A 51 3.59 20.75 -4.00
C PRO A 51 4.31 22.07 -4.34
N PRO A 52 5.64 22.07 -4.52
CA PRO A 52 6.39 23.27 -4.86
C PRO A 52 6.01 23.79 -6.26
N THR A 53 5.78 25.10 -6.37
CA THR A 53 5.27 25.74 -7.60
C THR A 53 6.36 26.37 -8.47
N LYS A 54 7.61 26.38 -8.00
CA LYS A 54 8.78 26.97 -8.69
C LYS A 54 10.01 26.08 -8.49
N LYS A 55 10.96 26.14 -9.41
CA LYS A 55 12.25 25.44 -9.30
C LYS A 55 13.25 26.24 -8.45
N GLY A 56 14.27 25.58 -7.91
CA GLY A 56 15.46 26.23 -7.34
C GLY A 56 15.41 26.64 -5.87
N PHE A 57 14.27 26.52 -5.17
CA PHE A 57 14.14 26.92 -3.75
C PHE A 57 14.00 25.74 -2.77
N VAL A 58 13.73 24.53 -3.27
CA VAL A 58 13.52 23.35 -2.43
C VAL A 58 14.87 22.91 -1.82
N THR A 59 14.94 22.92 -0.50
CA THR A 59 16.12 22.50 0.26
C THR A 59 15.87 21.16 0.96
N LYS A 60 16.93 20.51 1.46
CA LYS A 60 16.77 19.29 2.30
C LYS A 60 15.86 19.54 3.50
N LYS A 61 15.96 20.71 4.15
CA LYS A 61 15.07 21.11 5.25
C LYS A 61 13.61 21.20 4.79
N TYR A 62 13.36 21.81 3.62
CA TYR A 62 12.00 21.86 3.05
C TYR A 62 11.43 20.45 2.82
N ILE A 63 12.23 19.52 2.32
CA ILE A 63 11.82 18.11 2.13
C ILE A 63 11.48 17.46 3.47
N MET A 64 12.38 17.54 4.46
CA MET A 64 12.15 16.97 5.79
C MET A 64 10.94 17.57 6.51
N ASP A 65 10.68 18.86 6.31
CA ASP A 65 9.50 19.55 6.83
C ASP A 65 8.21 19.14 6.09
N SER A 66 8.32 18.64 4.86
CA SER A 66 7.19 18.18 4.04
C SER A 66 6.82 16.72 4.30
N LEU A 67 7.78 15.86 4.62
CA LEU A 67 7.56 14.45 4.96
C LEU A 67 6.74 14.29 6.25
N PRO A 68 6.14 13.12 6.52
CA PRO A 68 5.42 12.85 7.76
C PRO A 68 6.26 13.17 9.01
N ASP A 69 5.61 13.62 10.08
CA ASP A 69 6.31 13.80 11.35
C ASP A 69 6.66 12.44 12.00
N ARG A 70 7.30 12.48 13.18
CA ARG A 70 7.72 11.25 13.87
C ARG A 70 6.54 10.39 14.31
N ALA A 71 5.44 11.00 14.75
CA ALA A 71 4.27 10.26 15.23
C ALA A 71 3.56 9.57 14.07
N GLN A 72 3.35 10.29 12.96
CA GLN A 72 2.79 9.74 11.73
C GLN A 72 3.68 8.64 11.14
N SER A 73 5.00 8.85 11.15
CA SER A 73 5.97 7.85 10.70
C SER A 73 5.92 6.58 11.57
N CYS A 74 5.81 6.74 12.90
CA CYS A 74 5.70 5.61 13.82
C CYS A 74 4.43 4.78 13.57
N TRP A 75 3.28 5.44 13.43
CA TRP A 75 2.02 4.77 13.10
C TRP A 75 2.07 4.06 11.76
N HIS A 76 2.64 4.70 10.74
CA HIS A 76 2.83 4.10 9.41
C HIS A 76 3.67 2.83 9.50
N LEU A 77 4.83 2.89 10.17
CA LEU A 77 5.72 1.74 10.38
C LEU A 77 5.01 0.60 11.11
N GLY A 78 4.29 0.91 12.20
CA GLY A 78 3.55 -0.09 12.96
C GLY A 78 2.46 -0.76 12.11
N ALA A 79 1.73 0.02 11.30
CA ALA A 79 0.69 -0.51 10.43
C ALA A 79 1.26 -1.44 9.33
N VAL A 80 2.24 -0.97 8.54
CA VAL A 80 2.80 -1.78 7.45
C VAL A 80 3.58 -2.99 7.96
N TRP A 81 4.14 -2.93 9.17
CA TRP A 81 4.73 -4.08 9.82
C TRP A 81 3.66 -5.09 10.25
N ALA A 82 2.63 -4.65 10.97
CA ALA A 82 1.58 -5.54 11.47
C ALA A 82 0.80 -6.23 10.34
N LEU A 83 0.51 -5.51 9.26
CA LEU A 83 -0.23 -6.04 8.10
C LEU A 83 0.55 -7.09 7.30
N THR A 84 1.87 -7.16 7.46
CA THR A 84 2.74 -8.04 6.68
C THR A 84 3.14 -9.31 7.42
N GLN A 85 2.76 -9.48 8.69
CA GLN A 85 3.11 -10.67 9.45
C GLN A 85 2.22 -11.86 9.07
N PHE A 86 2.81 -13.05 9.11
CA PHE A 86 2.07 -14.31 9.09
C PHE A 86 1.86 -14.79 10.53
N GLN A 87 0.75 -15.49 10.77
CA GLN A 87 0.46 -16.10 12.06
C GLN A 87 1.28 -17.39 12.23
N ASP A 88 1.83 -17.62 13.42
CA ASP A 88 2.47 -18.90 13.76
C ASP A 88 1.43 -20.03 13.80
N ASN A 89 1.83 -21.23 13.37
CA ASN A 89 0.98 -22.43 13.36
C ASN A 89 0.77 -23.03 14.76
#